data_AF-A0AAN7AUZ8-F1
#
_entry.id   AF-A0AAN7AUZ8-F1
#
_cell.length_a   1.000
_cell.length_b   1.000
_cell.length_c   1.000
_cell.angle_alpha   90.00
_cell.angle_beta   90.00
_cell.angle_gamma   90.00
#
_symmetry.space_group_name_H-M   'P 1'
#
loop_
_entity.id
_entity.type
_entity.pdbx_description
1 polymer ?
#
loop_
_entity_poly.entity_id
_entity_poly.type
_entity_poly.pdbx_seq_one_letter_code
_entity_poly.pdbx_strand_id
1 'polypeptide(L)'
;MSIGNFTLSYLLFTILHFCQFVLAITVCALYGVELDRARKANVSGDSKWIYAEVVGGLSALTAMLYCIPYILRFAAIWIWNLVLFILWIVLFGIFGKMYINENPEGNHDIVRMRSAVWVVLANAILWLISFIANLVYWWMHKERRSRFTSRAKV
;
A
#
# COMPACT_ATOMS: atom_id res chain seq x y z
N MET A 1 11.83 -0.04 30.31
CA MET A 1 11.18 -0.21 28.99
C MET A 1 11.68 -1.53 28.41
N SER A 2 10.85 -2.57 28.38
CA SER A 2 11.28 -3.97 28.17
C SER A 2 11.70 -4.24 26.72
N ILE A 3 12.83 -4.94 26.56
CA ILE A 3 13.40 -5.39 25.27
C ILE A 3 12.37 -6.20 24.46
N GLY A 4 11.43 -6.88 25.11
CA GLY A 4 10.37 -7.65 24.45
C GLY A 4 9.37 -6.81 23.64
N ASN A 5 9.11 -5.56 24.02
CA ASN A 5 8.17 -4.70 23.30
C ASN A 5 8.73 -4.22 21.95
N PHE A 6 10.04 -4.01 21.87
CA PHE A 6 10.70 -3.60 20.63
C PHE A 6 10.67 -4.71 19.57
N THR A 7 10.95 -5.95 19.98
CA THR A 7 10.94 -7.11 19.08
C THR A 7 9.54 -7.41 18.56
N LEU A 8 8.51 -7.32 19.42
CA LEU A 8 7.13 -7.58 19.03
C LEU A 8 6.61 -6.55 18.01
N SER A 9 6.82 -5.25 18.27
CA SER A 9 6.42 -4.21 17.33
C SER A 9 7.12 -4.37 15.98
N TYR A 10 8.43 -4.66 15.98
CA TYR A 10 9.19 -4.89 14.74
C TYR A 10 8.68 -6.08 13.95
N LEU A 11 8.36 -7.19 14.63
CA LEU A 11 7.78 -8.38 14.00
C LEU A 11 6.43 -8.07 13.36
N LEU A 12 5.55 -7.36 14.07
CA LEU A 12 4.24 -6.96 13.56
C LEU A 12 4.34 -6.05 12.33
N PHE A 13 5.24 -5.07 12.33
CA PHE A 13 5.49 -4.22 11.16
C PHE A 13 6.04 -5.03 9.99
N THR A 14 6.97 -5.95 10.24
CA THR A 14 7.54 -6.81 9.20
C THR A 14 6.48 -7.70 8.56
N ILE A 15 5.62 -8.33 9.38
CA ILE A 15 4.50 -9.15 8.88
C ILE A 15 3.53 -8.30 8.06
N LEU A 16 3.19 -7.11 8.55
CA LEU A 16 2.29 -6.19 7.85
C LEU A 16 2.85 -5.83 6.46
N HIS A 17 4.12 -5.43 6.38
CA HIS A 17 4.75 -5.08 5.10
C HIS A 17 4.93 -6.28 4.18
N PHE A 18 5.19 -7.46 4.74
CA PHE A 18 5.22 -8.70 3.97
C PHE A 18 3.85 -9.02 3.35
N CYS A 19 2.76 -8.89 4.12
CA CYS A 19 1.41 -9.06 3.58
C CYS A 19 1.10 -8.02 2.48
N GLN A 20 1.47 -6.75 2.68
CA GLN A 20 1.30 -5.71 1.66
C GLN A 20 2.06 -6.04 0.37
N PHE A 21 3.28 -6.55 0.50
CA PHE A 21 4.10 -6.98 -0.63
C PHE A 21 3.45 -8.12 -1.42
N VAL A 22 3.01 -9.18 -0.73
CA VAL A 22 2.34 -10.33 -1.37
C VAL A 22 1.07 -9.90 -2.10
N LEU A 23 0.25 -9.06 -1.47
CA LEU A 23 -0.99 -8.56 -2.09
C LEU A 23 -0.69 -7.65 -3.29
N ALA A 24 0.33 -6.79 -3.20
CA ALA A 24 0.75 -5.92 -4.29
C ALA A 24 1.24 -6.73 -5.51
N ILE A 25 2.08 -7.75 -5.29
CA ILE A 25 2.53 -8.65 -6.38
C ILE A 25 1.36 -9.44 -6.96
N THR A 26 0.44 -9.92 -6.12
CA THR A 26 -0.75 -10.64 -6.59
C THR A 26 -1.56 -9.76 -7.55
N VAL A 27 -1.71 -8.48 -7.23
CA VAL A 27 -2.40 -7.49 -8.08
C VAL A 27 -1.65 -7.25 -9.39
N CYS A 28 -0.32 -7.11 -9.36
CA CYS A 28 0.50 -6.99 -10.57
C CYS A 28 0.36 -8.24 -11.45
N ALA A 29 0.41 -9.44 -10.85
CA ALA A 29 0.26 -10.68 -11.58
C ALA A 29 -1.13 -10.82 -12.24
N LEU A 30 -2.20 -10.46 -11.52
CA LEU A 30 -3.57 -10.54 -12.03
C LEU A 30 -3.82 -9.57 -13.19
N TYR A 31 -3.34 -8.33 -13.09
CA TYR A 31 -3.59 -7.31 -14.12
C TYR A 31 -2.53 -7.27 -15.22
N GLY A 32 -1.30 -7.71 -14.94
CA GLY A 32 -0.22 -7.86 -15.91
C GLY A 32 -0.52 -8.87 -17.01
N VAL A 33 -1.33 -9.90 -16.72
CA VAL A 33 -1.81 -10.86 -17.74
C VAL A 33 -2.69 -10.17 -18.78
N GLU A 34 -3.54 -9.21 -18.37
CA GLU A 34 -4.38 -8.46 -19.31
C GLU A 34 -3.55 -7.49 -20.18
N LEU A 35 -2.47 -6.92 -19.63
CA LEU A 35 -1.50 -6.12 -20.40
C LEU A 35 -0.71 -6.97 -21.40
N ASP A 36 -0.28 -8.17 -21.01
CA ASP A 36 0.38 -9.10 -21.92
C ASP A 36 -0.55 -9.56 -23.04
N ARG A 37 -1.83 -9.82 -22.73
CA ARG A 37 -2.86 -10.12 -23.73
C ARG A 37 -3.04 -8.97 -24.72
N ALA A 38 -3.11 -7.73 -24.24
CA ALA A 38 -3.21 -6.54 -25.09
C ALA A 38 -1.98 -6.40 -26.00
N ARG A 39 -0.77 -6.58 -25.44
CA ARG A 39 0.48 -6.57 -26.19
C ARG A 39 0.51 -7.65 -27.28
N LYS A 40 0.11 -8.88 -26.97
CA LYS A 40 0.03 -9.99 -27.93
C LYS A 40 -0.98 -9.73 -29.05
N ALA A 41 -2.04 -8.99 -28.76
CA ALA A 41 -3.03 -8.58 -29.75
C ALA A 41 -2.62 -7.32 -30.54
N ASN A 42 -1.40 -6.79 -30.37
CA ASN A 42 -0.93 -5.54 -30.99
C ASN A 42 -1.86 -4.32 -30.75
N VAL A 43 -2.58 -4.31 -29.63
CA VAL A 43 -3.39 -3.17 -29.19
C VAL A 43 -2.74 -2.49 -28.00
N SER A 44 -2.93 -1.17 -27.87
CA SER A 44 -2.44 -0.44 -26.71
C SER A 44 -3.10 -0.98 -25.44
N GLY A 45 -2.31 -1.16 -24.38
CA GLY A 45 -2.82 -1.49 -23.06
C GLY A 45 -3.77 -0.41 -22.56
N ASP A 46 -4.91 -0.81 -22.02
CA ASP A 46 -5.86 0.12 -21.42
C ASP A 46 -5.22 0.80 -20.19
N SER A 47 -5.43 2.11 -20.06
CA SER A 47 -4.83 2.95 -19.02
C SER A 47 -5.16 2.45 -17.61
N LYS A 48 -6.32 1.80 -17.42
CA LYS A 48 -6.71 1.22 -16.13
C LYS A 48 -5.78 0.10 -15.66
N TRP A 49 -5.31 -0.73 -16.60
CA TRP A 49 -4.40 -1.84 -16.29
C TRP A 49 -2.99 -1.32 -16.02
N ILE A 50 -2.55 -0.32 -16.80
CA ILE A 50 -1.26 0.34 -16.59
C ILE A 50 -1.22 1.00 -15.21
N TYR A 51 -2.30 1.69 -14.82
CA TYR A 51 -2.42 2.28 -13.50
C TYR A 51 -2.33 1.22 -12.38
N ALA A 52 -2.97 0.07 -12.55
CA ALA A 52 -2.87 -1.04 -11.59
C ALA A 52 -1.44 -1.55 -11.42
N GLU A 53 -0.70 -1.70 -12.52
CA GLU A 53 0.69 -2.17 -12.51
C GLU A 53 1.62 -1.15 -11.84
N VAL A 54 1.45 0.14 -12.14
CA VAL A 54 2.27 1.20 -11.52
C VAL A 54 2.03 1.29 -10.02
N VAL A 55 0.76 1.27 -9.59
CA VAL A 55 0.40 1.31 -8.16
C VAL A 55 0.88 0.05 -7.44
N GLY A 56 0.69 -1.12 -8.04
CA GLY A 56 1.17 -2.40 -7.52
C GLY A 56 2.69 -2.45 -7.39
N GLY A 57 3.43 -2.06 -8.43
CA GLY A 57 4.89 -2.03 -8.45
C GLY A 57 5.47 -1.05 -7.44
N LEU A 58 4.92 0.16 -7.36
CA LEU A 58 5.35 1.16 -6.36
C LEU A 58 5.11 0.67 -4.93
N SER A 59 3.99 -0.02 -4.70
CA SER A 59 3.66 -0.59 -3.38
C SER A 59 4.56 -1.75 -3.02
N ALA A 60 4.85 -2.65 -3.97
CA ALA A 60 5.75 -3.78 -3.76
C ALA A 60 7.18 -3.29 -3.46
N LEU A 61 7.67 -2.30 -4.21
CA LEU A 61 8.96 -1.69 -3.95
C LEU A 61 8.99 -1.03 -2.57
N THR A 62 7.95 -0.25 -2.22
CA THR A 62 7.87 0.40 -0.90
C THR A 62 7.85 -0.62 0.23
N ALA A 63 7.04 -1.67 0.12
CA ALA A 63 6.95 -2.72 1.13
C ALA A 63 8.30 -3.45 1.31
N MET A 64 9.02 -3.72 0.22
CA MET A 64 10.36 -4.31 0.27
C MET A 64 11.36 -3.37 0.95
N LEU A 65 11.31 -2.07 0.66
CA LEU A 65 12.16 -1.07 1.31
C LEU A 65 11.87 -0.95 2.81
N TYR A 66 10.61 -1.06 3.22
CA TYR A 66 10.25 -1.00 4.65
C TYR A 66 10.69 -2.21 5.47
N CYS A 67 11.03 -3.34 4.83
CA CYS A 67 11.72 -4.44 5.50
C CYS A 67 13.14 -4.05 5.96
N ILE A 68 13.71 -2.96 5.42
CA ILE A 68 15.03 -2.46 5.81
C ILE A 68 14.86 -1.42 6.93
N PRO A 69 15.32 -1.70 8.16
CA PRO A 69 15.04 -0.87 9.34
C PRO A 69 15.57 0.57 9.25
N TYR A 70 16.57 0.83 8.40
CA TYR A 70 17.14 2.17 8.21
C TYR A 70 16.22 3.14 7.46
N ILE A 71 15.33 2.62 6.59
CA ILE A 71 14.44 3.44 5.76
C ILE A 71 13.31 4.04 6.60
N LEU A 72 12.96 3.40 7.72
CA LEU A 72 11.89 3.82 8.64
C LEU A 72 12.21 5.09 9.45
N ARG A 73 13.40 5.69 9.31
CA ARG A 73 13.80 6.90 10.04
C ARG A 73 13.34 8.21 9.41
N PHE A 74 12.70 8.17 8.24
CA PHE A 74 12.33 9.37 7.50
C PHE A 74 11.02 9.99 8.05
N ALA A 75 11.05 11.26 8.49
CA ALA A 75 9.91 11.91 9.15
C ALA A 75 8.65 12.04 8.26
N ALA A 76 8.75 11.80 6.95
CA ALA A 76 7.65 11.87 5.99
C ALA A 76 7.06 10.50 5.58
N ILE A 77 7.40 9.40 6.26
CA ILE A 77 6.87 8.05 5.96
C ILE A 77 5.35 7.99 6.03
N TRP A 78 4.75 8.68 7.00
CA TRP A 78 3.30 8.73 7.12
C TRP A 78 2.66 9.40 5.89
N ILE A 79 3.27 10.44 5.31
CA ILE A 79 2.78 11.08 4.08
C ILE A 79 2.84 10.08 2.93
N TRP A 80 3.95 9.35 2.78
CA TRP A 80 4.09 8.36 1.71
C TRP A 80 3.06 7.23 1.82
N ASN A 81 2.82 6.72 3.04
CA ASN A 81 1.79 5.71 3.29
C ASN A 81 0.39 6.23 2.94
N LEU A 82 0.11 7.51 3.18
CA LEU A 82 -1.16 8.14 2.78
C LEU A 82 -1.29 8.23 1.25
N VAL A 83 -0.22 8.59 0.55
CA VAL A 83 -0.20 8.62 -0.92
C VAL A 83 -0.52 7.24 -1.48
N LEU A 84 0.16 6.19 -0.99
CA LEU A 84 -0.11 4.82 -1.42
C LEU A 84 -1.55 4.41 -1.12
N PHE A 85 -2.06 4.71 0.08
CA PHE A 85 -3.46 4.46 0.43
C PHE A 85 -4.43 5.10 -0.58
N ILE A 86 -4.24 6.39 -0.91
CA ILE A 86 -5.09 7.10 -1.87
C ILE A 86 -5.03 6.43 -3.24
N LEU A 87 -3.84 6.05 -3.72
CA LEU A 87 -3.67 5.37 -5.00
C LEU A 87 -4.44 4.03 -5.05
N TRP A 88 -4.39 3.25 -3.96
CA TRP A 88 -5.14 1.99 -3.83
C TRP A 88 -6.65 2.21 -3.76
N ILE A 89 -7.12 3.27 -3.11
CA ILE A 89 -8.56 3.60 -3.07
C ILE A 89 -9.07 4.04 -4.44
N VAL A 90 -8.29 4.81 -5.19
CA VAL A 90 -8.62 5.15 -6.58
C VAL A 90 -8.69 3.89 -7.44
N LEU A 91 -7.72 2.98 -7.28
CA LEU A 91 -7.72 1.69 -7.98
C LEU A 91 -8.97 0.86 -7.66
N PHE A 92 -9.32 0.78 -6.38
CA PHE A 92 -10.55 0.14 -5.90
C PHE A 92 -11.79 0.81 -6.48
N GLY A 93 -11.86 2.14 -6.57
CA GLY A 93 -12.99 2.86 -7.15
C GLY A 93 -13.19 2.54 -8.63
N ILE A 94 -12.10 2.49 -9.40
CA ILE A 94 -12.12 2.16 -10.84
C ILE A 94 -12.66 0.74 -11.05
N PHE A 95 -12.05 -0.26 -10.38
CA PHE A 95 -12.45 -1.65 -10.57
C PHE A 95 -13.73 -2.03 -9.84
N GLY A 96 -14.02 -1.38 -8.72
CA GLY A 96 -15.27 -1.56 -7.97
C GLY A 96 -16.48 -1.18 -8.83
N LYS A 97 -16.41 -0.02 -9.51
CA LYS A 97 -17.49 0.39 -10.43
C LYS A 97 -17.66 -0.58 -11.61
N MET A 98 -16.57 -1.19 -12.08
CA MET A 98 -16.57 -2.08 -13.25
C MET A 98 -17.04 -3.51 -12.93
N TYR A 99 -16.74 -4.04 -11.74
CA TYR A 99 -16.94 -5.47 -11.45
C TYR A 99 -17.89 -5.77 -10.29
N ILE A 100 -18.23 -4.81 -9.42
CA ILE A 100 -19.11 -5.09 -8.28
C ILE A 100 -20.58 -5.23 -8.72
N ASN A 101 -21.01 -4.40 -9.66
CA ASN A 101 -22.39 -4.34 -10.14
C ASN A 101 -22.63 -5.10 -11.45
N GLU A 102 -21.58 -5.64 -12.07
CA GLU A 102 -21.70 -6.37 -13.33
C GLU A 102 -22.24 -7.77 -13.05
N ASN A 103 -23.26 -8.19 -13.83
CA ASN A 103 -23.79 -9.53 -13.72
C ASN A 103 -22.84 -10.51 -14.44
N PRO A 104 -22.25 -11.49 -13.73
CA PRO A 104 -21.46 -12.52 -14.37
C PRO A 104 -22.42 -13.47 -15.10
N GLU A 105 -22.69 -13.21 -16.38
CA GLU A 105 -23.49 -14.07 -17.28
C GLU A 105 -22.76 -15.39 -17.60
N GLY A 106 -22.31 -16.12 -16.57
CA GLY A 106 -21.50 -17.34 -16.71
C GLY A 106 -20.03 -17.10 -17.04
N ASN A 107 -19.57 -15.85 -17.17
CA ASN A 107 -18.17 -15.54 -17.48
C ASN A 107 -17.28 -15.63 -16.22
N HIS A 108 -16.41 -16.65 -16.18
CA HIS A 108 -15.49 -16.90 -15.07
C HIS A 108 -14.47 -15.78 -14.87
N ASP A 109 -14.12 -15.01 -15.90
CA ASP A 109 -13.17 -13.89 -15.79
C ASP A 109 -13.75 -12.74 -14.96
N ILE A 110 -15.06 -12.49 -15.06
CA ILE A 110 -15.76 -11.45 -14.27
C ILE A 110 -15.77 -11.84 -12.79
N VAL A 111 -16.02 -13.11 -12.49
CA VAL A 111 -15.98 -13.63 -11.10
C VAL A 111 -14.57 -13.51 -10.52
N ARG A 112 -13.54 -13.86 -11.29
CA ARG A 112 -12.14 -13.69 -10.89
C ARG A 112 -11.81 -12.22 -10.59
N MET A 113 -12.22 -11.31 -11.46
CA MET A 113 -11.96 -9.87 -11.28
C MET A 113 -12.74 -9.28 -10.10
N ARG A 114 -13.95 -9.75 -9.83
CA ARG A 114 -14.70 -9.38 -8.61
C ARG A 114 -13.95 -9.78 -7.34
N SER A 115 -13.36 -10.97 -7.31
CA SER A 115 -12.50 -11.39 -6.19
C SER A 115 -11.23 -10.53 -6.08
N ALA A 116 -10.62 -10.16 -7.21
CA ALA A 116 -9.45 -9.28 -7.23
C ALA A 116 -9.74 -7.88 -6.64
N VAL A 117 -10.95 -7.34 -6.84
CA VAL A 117 -11.38 -6.06 -6.22
C VAL A 117 -11.29 -6.12 -4.69
N TRP A 118 -11.64 -7.25 -4.08
CA TRP A 118 -11.52 -7.43 -2.63
C TRP A 118 -10.06 -7.51 -2.18
N VAL A 119 -9.18 -8.10 -2.97
CA VAL A 119 -7.73 -8.12 -2.72
C VAL A 119 -7.16 -6.70 -2.75
N VAL A 120 -7.58 -5.89 -3.73
CA VAL A 120 -7.22 -4.47 -3.83
C VAL A 120 -7.67 -3.71 -2.58
N LEU A 121 -8.90 -3.92 -2.13
CA LEU A 121 -9.44 -3.28 -0.92
C LEU A 121 -8.67 -3.71 0.34
N ALA A 122 -8.38 -5.00 0.49
CA ALA A 122 -7.62 -5.53 1.61
C ALA A 122 -6.24 -4.85 1.69
N ASN A 123 -5.55 -4.71 0.55
CA ASN A 123 -4.27 -4.03 0.52
C ASN A 123 -4.38 -2.54 0.85
N ALA A 124 -5.44 -1.87 0.36
CA ALA A 124 -5.73 -0.48 0.72
C ALA A 124 -5.87 -0.32 2.25
N ILE A 125 -6.60 -1.22 2.90
CA ILE A 125 -6.78 -1.19 4.36
C ILE A 125 -5.44 -1.37 5.09
N LEU A 126 -4.56 -2.26 4.62
CA LEU A 126 -3.23 -2.40 5.21
C LEU A 126 -2.39 -1.12 5.09
N TRP A 127 -2.47 -0.42 3.95
CA TRP A 127 -1.83 0.89 3.78
C TRP A 127 -2.42 1.94 4.72
N LEU A 128 -3.73 1.91 4.96
CA LEU A 128 -4.37 2.79 5.95
C LEU A 128 -3.88 2.51 7.38
N ILE A 129 -3.79 1.24 7.78
CA ILE A 129 -3.25 0.85 9.08
C ILE A 129 -1.80 1.33 9.22
N SER A 130 -0.99 1.16 8.17
CA SER A 130 0.40 1.65 8.13
C SER A 130 0.48 3.17 8.29
N PHE A 131 -0.40 3.90 7.61
CA PHE A 131 -0.50 5.35 7.73
C PHE A 131 -0.82 5.76 9.17
N ILE A 132 -1.88 5.19 9.76
CA ILE A 132 -2.30 5.52 11.12
C ILE A 132 -1.21 5.19 12.13
N ALA A 133 -0.59 4.00 12.04
CA ALA A 133 0.47 3.59 12.95
C ALA A 133 1.68 4.55 12.90
N ASN A 134 2.13 4.92 11.70
CA ASN A 134 3.25 5.85 11.52
C ASN A 134 2.88 7.29 11.92
N LEU A 135 1.65 7.72 11.66
CA LEU A 135 1.16 9.04 12.07
C LEU A 135 1.10 9.16 13.60
N VAL A 136 0.55 8.15 14.28
CA VAL A 136 0.49 8.11 15.75
C VAL A 136 1.90 8.07 16.33
N TYR A 137 2.79 7.21 15.78
CA TYR A 137 4.19 7.15 16.22
C TYR A 137 4.88 8.50 16.09
N TRP A 138 4.76 9.16 14.93
CA TRP A 138 5.33 10.48 14.70
C TRP A 138 4.72 11.52 15.63
N TRP A 139 3.40 11.55 15.81
CA TRP A 139 2.73 12.50 16.70
C TRP A 139 3.19 12.38 18.16
N MET A 140 3.44 11.15 18.63
CA MET A 140 3.94 10.89 19.98
C MET A 140 5.42 11.24 20.16
N HIS A 141 6.24 11.07 19.12
CA HIS A 141 7.70 11.25 19.19
C HIS A 141 8.20 12.57 18.57
N LYS A 142 7.33 13.37 17.96
CA LYS A 142 7.65 14.72 17.50
C LYS A 142 8.09 15.54 18.70
N GLU A 143 9.37 15.89 18.76
CA GLU A 143 9.91 16.71 19.85
C GLU A 143 9.08 18.01 19.97
N ARG A 144 8.33 18.14 21.06
CA ARG A 144 7.73 19.40 21.51
C ARG A 144 8.79 20.31 22.16
N ARG A 145 10.05 20.21 21.74
CA ARG A 145 11.13 21.06 22.22
C ARG A 145 11.07 22.35 21.41
N SER A 146 10.32 23.33 21.90
CA SER A 146 10.61 24.73 21.60
C SER A 146 12.07 24.98 22.01
N ARG A 147 13.00 24.95 21.05
CA ARG A 147 14.42 25.33 21.24
C ARG A 147 14.60 26.85 21.43
N PHE A 148 13.59 27.50 22.00
CA PHE A 148 13.47 28.95 22.15
C PHE A 148 13.14 29.34 23.59
N THR A 149 13.75 28.69 24.57
CA THR A 149 13.92 29.30 25.89
C THR A 149 15.39 29.60 26.11
N SER A 150 15.75 30.85 25.78
CA SER A 150 16.97 31.51 26.22
C SER A 150 16.96 31.61 27.75
N ARG A 151 17.27 30.52 28.44
CA ARG A 151 17.57 30.53 29.88
C ARG A 151 18.80 29.67 30.14
N ALA A 152 19.93 30.14 29.63
CA ALA A 152 21.20 29.93 30.31
C ALA A 152 21.10 30.68 31.64
N LYS A 153 21.17 29.96 32.77
CA LYS A 153 21.59 30.55 34.04
C LYS A 153 23.07 30.24 34.18
N VAL A 154 23.85 31.30 34.30
CA VAL A 154 25.26 31.36 34.70
C VAL A 154 25.48 30.67 36.04
#